data_AF-A0A512CBH6-F1
#
_entry.id   AF-A0A512CBH6-F1
#
_cell.length_a   1.000
_cell.length_b   1.000
_cell.length_c   1.000
_cell.angle_alpha   90.00
_cell.angle_beta   90.00
_cell.angle_gamma   90.00
#
_symmetry.space_group_name_H-M   'P 1'
#
loop_
_entity.id
_entity.type
_entity.pdbx_description
1 polymer ?
#
loop_
_entity_poly.entity_id
_entity_poly.type
_entity_poly.pdbx_seq_one_letter_code
_entity_poly.pdbx_strand_id
1 'polypeptide(L)' 'MIIPSGKTIAIDFDGTIVEHAYPKIGKKMLFAFETIRELEKKDIDWYCGPIGKDLYLRMPSVFVLRME' A
#
# COMPACT_ATOMS: atom_id res chain seq x y z
N MET A 1 -4.00 17.90 4.03
CA MET A 1 -2.92 16.95 3.68
C MET A 1 -1.99 17.69 2.73
N ILE A 2 -0.81 18.07 3.19
CA ILE A 2 0.22 18.64 2.31
C ILE A 2 0.88 17.44 1.67
N ILE A 3 0.63 17.22 0.38
CA ILE A 3 1.39 16.23 -0.40
C ILE A 3 2.68 16.97 -0.79
N PRO A 4 3.86 16.56 -0.27
CA PRO A 4 5.12 17.15 -0.70
C PRO A 4 5.25 17.00 -2.23
N SER A 5 6.02 17.87 -2.87
CA SER A 5 6.10 17.98 -4.34
C SER A 5 6.74 16.78 -5.07
N GLY A 6 6.78 15.60 -4.43
CA GLY A 6 7.21 14.33 -5.00
C GLY A 6 6.10 13.65 -5.82
N LYS A 7 6.47 12.62 -6.58
CA LYS A 7 5.48 11.82 -7.31
C LYS A 7 4.81 10.87 -6.32
N THR A 8 3.49 11.01 -6.16
CA THR A 8 2.69 10.07 -5.37
C THR A 8 1.86 9.18 -6.28
N ILE A 9 1.86 7.87 -6.02
CA ILE A 9 1.01 6.90 -6.73
C ILE A 9 -0.05 6.30 -5.81
N ALA A 10 -1.23 6.08 -6.37
CA ALA A 10 -2.28 5.28 -5.76
C ALA A 10 -2.08 3.82 -6.18
N ILE A 11 -2.07 2.90 -5.23
CA ILE A 11 -1.96 1.46 -5.50
C ILE A 11 -3.22 0.78 -4.97
N ASP A 12 -3.89 0.03 -5.83
CA ASP A 12 -4.96 -0.88 -5.41
C ASP A 12 -4.36 -2.05 -4.61
N PHE A 13 -5.14 -2.71 -3.75
CA PHE A 13 -4.60 -3.79 -2.92
C PHE A 13 -5.07 -5.17 -3.39
N ASP A 14 -6.37 -5.40 -3.52
CA ASP A 14 -6.94 -6.69 -3.93
C ASP A 14 -6.78 -6.90 -5.45
N GLY A 15 -5.97 -7.88 -5.84
CA GLY A 15 -5.63 -8.13 -7.25
C GLY A 15 -4.38 -7.38 -7.72
N THR A 16 -3.77 -6.55 -6.87
CA THR A 16 -2.53 -5.81 -7.18
C THR A 16 -1.40 -6.13 -6.20
N ILE A 17 -1.60 -5.97 -4.89
CA ILE A 17 -0.61 -6.30 -3.85
C ILE A 17 -0.78 -7.74 -3.35
N VAL A 18 -2.02 -8.19 -3.27
CA VAL A 18 -2.40 -9.56 -2.92
C VAL A 18 -3.37 -10.11 -3.96
N GLU A 19 -3.57 -11.42 -3.99
CA GLU A 19 -4.65 -12.06 -4.75
C GLU A 19 -6.01 -11.49 -4.32
N HIS A 20 -6.93 -11.34 -5.27
CA HIS A 20 -8.28 -10.87 -4.97
C HIS A 20 -9.01 -11.91 -4.10
N ALA A 21 -9.25 -11.59 -2.83
CA ALA A 21 -9.84 -12.53 -1.88
C ALA A 21 -10.83 -11.89 -0.89
N TYR A 22 -11.23 -10.64 -1.12
CA TYR A 22 -12.18 -9.91 -0.29
C TYR A 22 -13.40 -10.78 0.11
N PRO A 23 -13.81 -10.83 1.39
CA PRO A 23 -13.37 -9.99 2.51
C PRO A 23 -12.11 -10.49 3.24
N LYS A 24 -11.47 -11.55 2.76
CA LYS A 24 -10.22 -12.09 3.32
C LYS A 24 -9.03 -11.45 2.61
N ILE A 25 -7.86 -11.52 3.24
CA ILE A 25 -6.61 -11.12 2.61
C ILE A 25 -6.10 -12.30 1.75
N GLY A 26 -5.88 -12.06 0.47
CA GLY A 26 -5.31 -13.05 -0.44
C GLY A 26 -3.82 -13.28 -0.23
N LYS A 27 -3.22 -14.21 -0.99
CA LYS A 27 -1.77 -14.41 -0.92
C LYS A 27 -1.07 -13.20 -1.53
N LYS A 28 0.14 -12.91 -1.05
CA LYS A 28 0.97 -11.83 -1.58
C LYS A 28 1.26 -12.08 -3.07
N MET A 29 1.08 -11.06 -3.91
CA MET A 29 1.53 -11.10 -5.30
C MET A 29 3.05 -11.14 -5.34
N LEU A 30 3.60 -11.89 -6.29
CA LEU A 30 5.04 -12.01 -6.46
C LEU A 30 5.65 -10.63 -6.73
N PHE A 31 6.68 -10.27 -5.97
CA PHE A 31 7.41 -8.99 -6.07
C PHE A 31 6.60 -7.72 -5.79
N ALA A 32 5.37 -7.79 -5.29
CA ALA A 32 4.57 -6.58 -5.03
C ALA A 32 5.24 -5.64 -4.01
N PHE A 33 5.69 -6.18 -2.87
CA PHE A 33 6.35 -5.39 -1.84
C PHE A 33 7.76 -4.96 -2.23
N GLU A 34 8.47 -5.77 -3.01
CA GLU A 34 9.78 -5.45 -3.56
C GLU A 34 9.67 -4.28 -4.54
N THR A 35 8.68 -4.32 -5.46
CA THR A 35 8.43 -3.24 -6.42
C THR A 35 8.10 -1.93 -5.72
N ILE A 36 7.25 -1.98 -4.70
CA ILE A 36 6.91 -0.81 -3.87
C ILE A 36 8.18 -0.24 -3.20
N ARG A 37 9.05 -1.08 -2.64
CA ARG A 37 10.33 -0.62 -2.07
C ARG A 37 11.25 0.00 -3.11
N GLU A 38 11.29 -0.50 -4.33
CA GLU A 38 12.06 0.11 -5.42
C GLU A 38 11.49 1.47 -5.85
N LEU A 39 10.18 1.70 -5.68
CA LEU A 39 9.56 3.01 -5.90
C LEU A 39 9.93 3.99 -4.78
N GLU A 40 9.89 3.56 -3.52
CA GLU A 40 10.33 4.37 -2.38
C GLU A 40 11.78 4.84 -2.53
N LYS A 41 12.68 3.97 -3.01
CA LYS A 41 14.08 4.32 -3.32
C LYS A 41 14.24 5.38 -4.40
N LYS A 42 13.22 5.61 -5.22
CA LYS A 42 13.19 6.62 -6.28
C LYS A 42 12.47 7.90 -5.83
N ASP A 43 12.29 8.07 -4.52
CA ASP A 43 11.53 9.17 -3.92
C ASP A 43 10.10 9.24 -4.49
N ILE A 44 9.52 8.06 -4.78
CA ILE A 44 8.12 7.92 -5.17
C ILE A 44 7.34 7.47 -3.95
N ASP A 45 6.39 8.33 -3.63
CA ASP A 45 5.42 8.23 -2.57
C ASP A 45 4.29 7.30 -3.01
N TRP A 46 3.70 6.53 -2.10
CA TRP A 46 2.57 5.66 -2.45
C TRP A 46 1.54 5.59 -1.33
N TYR A 47 0.30 5.36 -1.71
CA TYR A 47 -0.77 5.03 -0.76
C TYR A 47 -1.61 3.89 -1.31
N CYS A 48 -2.07 2.99 -0.43
CA CYS A 48 -3.17 2.09 -0.75
C CYS A 48 -4.39 2.45 0.10
N GLY A 49 -5.57 2.24 -0.45
CA GLY A 49 -6.82 2.51 0.25
C GLY A 49 -7.10 1.48 1.36
N PRO A 50 -8.04 1.78 2.28
CA PRO A 50 -8.55 0.79 3.23
C PRO A 50 -9.23 -0.36 2.51
N ILE A 51 -9.11 -1.57 3.06
CA ILE A 51 -9.96 -2.71 2.70
C ILE A 51 -10.77 -3.12 3.92
N GLY A 52 -12.08 -2.92 3.84
CA GLY A 52 -12.98 -3.25 4.94
C GLY A 52 -12.63 -2.48 6.21
N LYS A 53 -12.32 -3.19 7.31
CA LYS A 53 -11.93 -2.62 8.60
C LYS A 53 -10.41 -2.40 8.75
N ASP A 54 -9.61 -2.97 7.84
CA ASP A 54 -8.15 -2.92 7.90
C ASP A 54 -7.63 -1.76 7.04
N LEU A 55 -7.01 -0.77 7.69
CA LEU A 55 -6.44 0.41 7.04
C LEU A 55 -4.92 0.23 6.88
N TYR A 56 -4.49 -0.05 5.66
CA TYR A 56 -3.08 -0.05 5.30
C TYR A 56 -2.69 1.34 4.80
N LEU A 57 -2.08 2.17 5.65
CA LEU A 57 -1.49 3.43 5.22
C LEU A 57 0.00 3.44 5.54
N ARG A 58 0.80 3.97 4.61
CA ARG A 58 1.99 4.70 5.03
C ARG A 58 2.40 5.78 4.06
N MET A 59 2.62 6.97 4.65
CA MET A 59 3.65 7.95 4.30
C MET A 59 3.85 8.95 5.47
N PRO A 60 5.07 9.43 5.84
CA PRO A 60 6.43 8.97 5.57
C PRO A 60 7.00 8.07 6.70
N SER A 61 6.23 7.78 7.76
CA SER A 61 6.61 6.97 8.94
C SER A 61 5.57 5.86 9.18
N VAL A 62 5.97 4.62 9.47
CA VAL A 62 5.13 3.39 9.41
C VAL A 62 4.14 3.51 10.54
N PHE A 63 2.86 3.44 10.21
CA PHE A 63 1.81 3.01 11.12
C PHE A 63 1.01 1.95 10.38
N VAL A 64 1.38 0.68 10.55
CA VAL A 64 0.43 -0.41 10.23
C VAL A 64 -0.61 -0.38 11.35
N LEU A 65 -1.69 0.36 11.17
CA LEU A 65 -2.84 0.32 12.07
C LEU A 65 -3.61 -0.96 11.77
N ARG A 66 -3.23 -2.04 12.45
CA ARG A 66 -4.12 -3.19 12.62
C ARG A 66 -5.21 -2.75 13.59
N MET A 67 -6.39 -2.43 13.08
CA MET A 67 -7.57 -2.24 13.92
C MET A 67 -8.04 -3.64 14.31
N GLU A 68 -7.93 -4.00 15.59
CA GLU A 68 -8.54 -5.24 16.11
C GLU A 68 -10.04 -5.33 15.80
#